data_AF-A0A3D2S5X1-F1
#
_entry.id   AF-A0A3D2S5X1-F1
#
_cell.length_a   1.000
_cell.length_b   1.000
_cell.length_c   1.000
_cell.angle_alpha   90.00
_cell.angle_beta   90.00
_cell.angle_gamma   90.00
#
_symmetry.space_group_name_H-M   'P 1'
#
loop_
_entity.id
_entity.type
_entity.pdbx_description
1 polymer ?
#
loop_
_entity_poly.entity_id
_entity_poly.type
_entity_poly.pdbx_seq_one_letter_code
_entity_poly.pdbx_strand_id
1 'polypeptide(L)' 'MRRVLIITYYWPPVGGAGVQRWLKHAKYLHDYGWEPVIYTAANPDLSVRDDSLLQDVQPSQEVLRTAVWEPY' A
#
# COMPACT_ATOMS: atom_id res chain seq x y z
N MET A 1 16.70 -3.56 -13.16
CA MET A 1 15.97 -3.08 -11.96
C MET A 1 15.23 -4.25 -11.35
N ARG A 2 15.19 -4.36 -10.02
CA ARG A 2 14.53 -5.49 -9.33
C ARG A 2 13.14 -5.04 -8.89
N ARG A 3 12.09 -5.73 -9.32
CA ARG A 3 10.71 -5.43 -8.95
C ARG A 3 10.22 -6.42 -7.92
N VAL A 4 9.40 -5.95 -6.97
CA VAL A 4 8.75 -6.79 -5.97
C VAL A 4 7.28 -6.43 -5.89
N LEU A 5 6.40 -7.44 -5.99
CA LEU A 5 4.97 -7.26 -5.81
C LEU A 5 4.63 -7.41 -4.32
N ILE A 6 4.02 -6.39 -3.74
CA ILE A 6 3.48 -6.42 -2.38
C ILE A 6 1.97 -6.48 -2.49
N ILE A 7 1.40 -7.62 -2.10
CA ILE A 7 -0.04 -7.83 -2.04
C ILE A 7 -0.50 -7.51 -0.62
N THR A 8 -1.35 -6.51 -0.49
CA THR A 8 -1.91 -6.09 0.79
C THR A 8 -3.39 -5.81 0.63
N TYR A 9 -4.17 -6.07 1.68
CA TYR A 9 -5.60 -5.76 1.65
C TYR A 9 -5.86 -4.25 1.83
N TYR A 10 -5.09 -3.64 2.72
CA TYR A 10 -5.18 -2.23 3.06
C TYR A 10 -3.92 -1.48 2.61
N TRP A 11 -4.11 -0.26 2.14
CA TRP A 11 -3.05 0.66 1.71
C TRP A 11 -3.47 2.10 2.08
N PRO A 12 -2.56 3.08 2.24
CA PRO A 12 -2.97 4.46 2.49
C PRO A 12 -4.03 4.94 1.48
N PRO A 13 -5.03 5.69 1.96
CA PRO A 13 -5.10 6.37 3.27
C PRO A 13 -5.68 5.51 4.42
N VAL A 14 -5.79 4.18 4.29
CA VAL A 14 -6.23 3.35 5.41
C VAL A 14 -5.19 3.36 6.54
N GLY A 15 -5.65 3.53 7.78
CA GLY A 15 -4.81 3.55 8.96
C GLY A 15 -4.46 2.15 9.51
N GLY A 16 -3.75 2.13 10.63
CA GLY A 16 -3.46 0.90 11.39
C GLY A 16 -2.06 0.30 11.15
N ALA A 17 -1.62 -0.52 12.10
CA ALA A 17 -0.25 -1.05 12.15
C ALA A 17 0.12 -1.89 10.92
N GLY A 18 -0.84 -2.65 10.37
CA GLY A 18 -0.63 -3.46 9.17
C GLY A 18 -0.29 -2.62 7.93
N VAL A 19 -0.97 -1.49 7.75
CA VAL A 19 -0.70 -0.56 6.65
C VAL A 19 0.65 0.12 6.84
N GLN A 20 0.93 0.64 8.04
CA GLN A 20 2.19 1.32 8.31
C GLN A 20 3.41 0.41 8.06
N ARG A 21 3.35 -0.87 8.44
CA ARG A 21 4.44 -1.82 8.20
C ARG A 21 4.79 -1.91 6.72
N TRP A 22 3.79 -2.17 5.87
CA TRP A 22 4.01 -2.35 4.44
C TRP A 22 4.34 -1.04 3.72
N LEU A 23 3.78 0.08 4.17
CA LEU A 23 4.12 1.41 3.69
C LEU A 23 5.60 1.74 3.92
N LYS A 24 6.12 1.49 5.13
CA LYS A 24 7.54 1.73 5.43
C LYS A 24 8.45 0.77 4.65
N HIS A 25 8.07 -0.49 4.51
CA HIS A 25 8.83 -1.43 3.68
C HIS A 25 8.91 -0.95 2.22
N ALA A 26 7.76 -0.60 1.61
CA ALA A 26 7.74 -0.06 0.25
C ALA A 26 8.58 1.21 0.14
N LYS A 27 8.43 2.16 1.06
CA LYS A 27 9.19 3.43 1.08
C LYS A 27 10.70 3.19 1.06
N TYR A 28 11.21 2.35 1.95
CA TYR A 28 12.66 2.13 2.10
C TYR A 28 13.23 1.12 1.10
N LEU A 29 12.43 0.25 0.48
CA LEU A 29 12.91 -0.68 -0.55
C LEU A 29 13.52 0.04 -1.76
N HIS A 30 13.00 1.22 -2.09
CA HIS A 30 13.58 2.09 -3.13
C HIS A 30 15.05 2.43 -2.85
N ASP A 31 15.42 2.65 -1.58
CA ASP A 31 16.81 2.97 -1.17
C ASP A 31 17.77 1.78 -1.40
N TYR A 32 17.25 0.56 -1.55
CA TYR A 32 18.03 -0.66 -1.84
C TYR A 32 17.93 -1.10 -3.31
N GLY A 33 17.47 -0.20 -4.20
CA GLY A 33 17.36 -0.46 -5.63
C GLY A 33 16.27 -1.47 -6.00
N TRP A 34 15.25 -1.59 -5.15
CA TRP A 34 14.02 -2.33 -5.45
C TRP A 34 12.90 -1.37 -5.79
N GLU A 35 12.09 -1.74 -6.77
CA GLU A 35 10.90 -1.00 -7.17
C GLU A 35 9.67 -1.81 -6.72
N PRO A 36 9.03 -1.42 -5.60
CA PRO A 36 7.82 -2.06 -5.14
C PRO A 36 6.67 -1.74 -6.10
N VAL A 37 5.82 -2.73 -6.35
CA VAL A 37 4.50 -2.56 -6.97
C VAL A 37 3.50 -3.00 -5.94
N ILE A 38 2.53 -2.14 -5.61
CA ILE A 38 1.50 -2.47 -4.64
C ILE A 38 0.29 -3.01 -5.37
N TYR A 39 -0.25 -4.13 -4.90
CA TYR A 39 -1.57 -4.60 -5.27
C TYR A 39 -2.48 -4.54 -4.05
N THR A 40 -3.62 -3.88 -4.17
CA THR A 40 -4.55 -3.66 -3.05
C THR A 40 -6.01 -3.61 -3.48
N ALA A 41 -6.92 -3.72 -2.52
CA ALA A 41 -8.35 -3.61 -2.77
C ALA A 41 -8.74 -2.18 -3.17
N ALA A 42 -9.65 -2.04 -4.13
CA ALA A 42 -10.22 -0.74 -4.54
C ALA A 42 -11.34 -0.27 -3.60
N ASN A 43 -12.05 -1.22 -2.98
CA ASN A 43 -13.22 -1.02 -2.11
C ASN A 43 -13.10 -1.80 -0.79
N PRO A 44 -11.99 -1.66 -0.03
CA PRO A 44 -11.86 -2.36 1.24
C PRO A 44 -12.87 -1.81 2.27
N ASP A 45 -13.37 -2.67 3.16
CA ASP A 45 -14.10 -2.22 4.34
C ASP A 45 -13.21 -1.36 5.25
N LEU A 46 -13.58 -0.09 5.42
CA LEU A 46 -12.76 0.94 6.05
C LEU A 46 -13.11 1.09 7.54
N SER A 47 -12.24 0.59 8.41
CA SER A 47 -12.37 0.83 9.86
C SER A 47 -11.69 2.12 10.33
N VAL A 48 -10.57 2.51 9.71
CA VAL A 48 -9.76 3.67 10.10
C VAL A 48 -9.17 4.35 8.87
N ARG A 49 -9.37 5.67 8.74
CA ARG A 49 -8.74 6.53 7.73
C ARG A 49 -7.70 7.43 8.37
N ASP A 50 -6.52 7.51 7.76
CA ASP A 50 -5.40 8.38 8.15
C ASP A 50 -4.70 8.91 6.88
N ASP A 51 -5.09 10.10 6.45
CA ASP A 51 -4.54 10.75 5.26
C ASP A 51 -3.07 11.19 5.45
N SER A 52 -2.56 11.27 6.70
CA SER A 52 -1.16 11.62 6.95
C SER A 52 -0.20 10.58 6.38
N LEU A 53 -0.64 9.32 6.24
CA LEU A 53 0.15 8.24 5.66
C LEU A 53 0.45 8.44 4.17
N LEU A 54 -0.32 9.26 3.46
CA LEU A 54 -0.05 9.57 2.05
C LEU A 54 1.29 10.27 1.85
N GLN A 55 1.81 10.97 2.87
CA GLN A 55 3.12 11.64 2.79
C GLN A 55 4.30 10.68 2.63
N ASP A 56 4.10 9.40 2.99
CA ASP A 56 5.11 8.36 2.87
C ASP A 56 4.98 7.53 1.58
N VAL A 57 3.93 7.76 0.78
CA VAL A 57 3.76 7.13 -0.52
C VAL A 57 4.59 7.90 -1.54
N GLN A 58 5.55 7.23 -2.19
CA GLN A 58 6.35 7.89 -3.22
C GLN A 58 5.48 8.31 -4.42
N PRO A 59 5.72 9.47 -5.05
CA PRO A 59 4.96 9.90 -6.22
C PRO A 59 5.02 8.92 -7.39
N SER A 60 6.12 8.19 -7.54
CA SER A 60 6.32 7.14 -8.55
C SER A 60 5.79 5.76 -8.14
N GLN A 61 5.18 5.63 -6.95
CA GLN A 61 4.72 4.34 -6.45
C GLN A 61 3.57 3.80 -7.32
N GLU A 62 3.83 2.70 -8.02
CA GLU A 62 2.77 1.98 -8.73
C GLU A 62 1.85 1.29 -7.73
N VAL A 63 0.55 1.56 -7.83
CA VAL A 63 -0.48 0.95 -7.00
C VAL A 63 -1.62 0.44 -7.88
N LEU A 64 -1.67 -0.87 -8.04
CA LEU A 64 -2.72 -1.60 -8.73
C LEU A 64 -3.88 -1.81 -7.76
N ARG A 65 -5.08 -1.42 -8.18
CA ARG A 65 -6.31 -1.57 -7.39
C ARG A 65 -7.28 -2.46 -8.11
N THR A 66 -7.86 -3.42 -7.40
CA THR A 66 -8.90 -4.31 -7.94
C THR A 66 -10.10 -4.30 -7.00
N ALA A 67 -11.31 -4.23 -7.57
CA ALA A 67 -12.51 -4.39 -6.77
C ALA A 67 -12.58 -5.81 -6.20
N VAL A 68 -12.79 -5.93 -4.90
CA VAL A 68 -12.90 -7.20 -4.18
C VAL A 68 -14.35 -7.42 -3.76
N TRP A 69 -14.75 -8.69 -3.70
CA TRP A 69 -16.00 -9.07 -3.07
C TRP A 69 -15.79 -9.12 -1.56
N GLU A 70 -16.57 -8.32 -0.83
CA GLU A 70 -16.63 -8.38 0.63
C GLU A 70 -17.71 -9.40 1.05
N PRO A 71 -17.43 -10.29 2.01
CA PRO A 71 -18.37 -11.31 2.45
C PRO A 71 -19.50 -10.79 3.36
N TYR A 72 -19.49 -9.49 3.70
CA TYR A 72 -20.41 -8.86 4.65
C TYR A 72 -21.19 -7.72 4.02
#